data_AF-A0A951MN06-F1
#
_entry.id   AF-A0A951MN06-F1
#
_cell.length_a   1.000
_cell.length_b   1.000
_cell.length_c   1.000
_cell.angle_alpha   90.00
_cell.angle_beta   90.00
_cell.angle_gamma   90.00
#
_symmetry.space_group_name_H-M   'P 1'
#
loop_
_entity.id
_entity.type
_entity.pdbx_description
1 polymer ?
#
loop_
_entity_poly.entity_id
_entity_poly.type
_entity_poly.pdbx_seq_one_letter_code
_entity_poly.pdbx_strand_id
1 'polypeptide(L)'
;VLEGHALIGPPKAAYNVFSVAEAAMVRAIRRNQTDPANAVTKQAVDLLSASMSAGGAVRGLHLFHAALTEFTVKKNGIPIFDEVDDTLNDAIQADYGRSPQAGMFSWLPILDGNQGEAVVTARADGTLHNLQTAISTSGADTITGYEDFFAKVPAL
;
A
#
# COMPACT_ATOMS: atom_id res chain seq x y z
N VAL A 1 -28.25 7.75 -17.21
CA VAL A 1 -27.64 6.51 -17.75
C VAL A 1 -26.15 6.61 -17.48
N LEU A 2 -25.54 5.60 -16.88
CA LEU A 2 -24.08 5.55 -16.70
C LEU A 2 -23.48 4.93 -17.96
N GLU A 3 -22.53 5.62 -18.58
CA GLU A 3 -21.81 5.15 -19.76
C GLU A 3 -20.33 4.98 -19.40
N GLY A 4 -19.74 3.88 -19.82
CA GLY A 4 -18.32 3.57 -19.59
C GLY A 4 -17.58 3.55 -20.92
N HIS A 5 -16.42 4.21 -20.95
CA HIS A 5 -15.51 4.17 -22.09
C HIS A 5 -14.25 3.40 -21.68
N ALA A 6 -13.73 2.57 -22.59
CA ALA A 6 -12.52 1.80 -22.37
C ALA A 6 -11.42 2.23 -23.36
N LEU A 7 -10.21 2.44 -22.85
CA LEU A 7 -9.00 2.55 -23.65
C LEU A 7 -8.33 1.17 -23.65
N ILE A 8 -8.22 0.56 -24.82
CA ILE A 8 -7.67 -0.79 -24.97
C ILE A 8 -6.26 -0.68 -25.53
N GLY A 9 -5.29 -1.20 -24.77
CA GLY A 9 -3.91 -1.39 -25.22
C GLY A 9 -3.59 -2.86 -25.49
N PRO A 10 -2.38 -3.16 -26.01
CA PRO A 10 -1.87 -4.53 -26.08
C PRO A 10 -1.91 -5.23 -24.72
N PRO A 11 -2.12 -6.56 -24.67
CA PRO A 11 -2.10 -7.30 -23.41
C PRO A 11 -0.72 -7.20 -22.76
N LYS A 12 -0.67 -7.21 -21.41
CA LYS A 12 0.58 -7.10 -20.64
C LYS A 12 1.62 -8.15 -21.04
N ALA A 13 1.20 -9.34 -21.42
CA ALA A 13 2.05 -10.42 -21.92
C ALA A 13 2.79 -10.08 -23.23
N ALA A 14 2.29 -9.15 -24.06
CA ALA A 14 2.91 -8.77 -25.32
C ALA A 14 4.15 -7.87 -25.17
N TYR A 15 4.39 -7.33 -23.96
CA TYR A 15 5.53 -6.43 -23.72
C TYR A 15 6.85 -7.16 -23.47
N ASN A 16 6.87 -8.50 -23.33
CA ASN A 16 8.07 -9.34 -23.13
C ASN A 16 9.03 -8.94 -21.98
N VAL A 17 8.62 -8.04 -21.10
CA VAL A 17 9.38 -7.58 -19.92
C VAL A 17 8.80 -8.12 -18.61
N PHE A 18 7.63 -8.77 -18.66
CA PHE A 18 6.96 -9.34 -17.50
C PHE A 18 7.02 -10.86 -17.56
N SER A 19 7.25 -11.50 -16.41
CA SER A 19 7.04 -12.94 -16.29
C SER A 19 5.55 -13.28 -16.50
N VAL A 20 5.27 -14.54 -16.84
CA VAL A 20 3.89 -15.04 -16.98
C VAL A 20 3.07 -14.78 -15.70
N ALA A 21 3.69 -14.93 -14.53
CA ALA A 21 3.05 -14.67 -13.25
C ALA A 21 2.70 -13.19 -13.04
N GLU A 22 3.61 -12.27 -13.36
CA GLU A 22 3.37 -10.82 -13.25
C GLU A 22 2.39 -10.30 -14.30
N ALA A 23 2.37 -10.92 -15.49
CA ALA A 23 1.42 -10.62 -16.55
C ALA A 23 -0.01 -11.02 -16.16
N ALA A 24 -0.18 -12.03 -15.29
CA ALA A 24 -1.47 -12.50 -14.80
C ALA A 24 -1.98 -11.77 -13.54
N MET A 25 -1.17 -10.88 -12.94
CA MET A 25 -1.60 -10.10 -11.78
C MET A 25 -2.53 -8.95 -12.18
N VAL A 26 -3.56 -8.71 -11.36
CA VAL A 26 -4.49 -7.59 -11.52
C VAL A 26 -4.30 -6.59 -10.39
N ARG A 27 -4.49 -5.31 -10.67
CA ARG A 27 -4.54 -4.29 -9.63
C ARG A 27 -5.87 -4.40 -8.88
N ALA A 28 -5.82 -4.41 -7.56
CA ALA A 28 -6.97 -4.44 -6.68
C ALA A 28 -6.80 -3.37 -5.59
N ILE A 29 -7.92 -2.90 -5.07
CA ILE A 29 -7.96 -1.97 -3.95
C ILE A 29 -8.87 -2.55 -2.87
N ARG A 30 -8.40 -2.58 -1.62
CA ARG A 30 -9.21 -3.00 -0.47
C ARG A 30 -9.27 -1.88 0.57
N ARG A 31 -10.47 -1.64 1.09
CA ARG A 31 -10.67 -0.80 2.27
C ARG A 31 -10.34 -1.57 3.56
N ASN A 32 -9.59 -0.93 4.44
CA ASN A 32 -9.28 -1.34 5.82
C ASN A 32 -9.60 -0.19 6.77
N GLN A 33 -9.69 -0.46 8.07
CA GLN A 33 -9.96 0.57 9.08
C GLN A 33 -9.26 0.22 10.40
N THR A 34 -8.79 1.24 11.11
CA THR A 34 -8.32 1.12 12.50
C THR A 34 -8.78 2.33 13.31
N ASP A 35 -9.17 2.10 14.57
CA ASP A 35 -9.85 3.08 15.42
C ASP A 35 -9.14 3.21 16.77
N PRO A 36 -7.96 3.87 16.84
CA PRO A 36 -7.32 4.18 18.11
C PRO A 36 -8.23 5.09 18.95
N ALA A 37 -8.65 4.61 20.12
CA ALA A 37 -9.59 5.32 21.00
C ALA A 37 -8.94 6.50 21.77
N ASN A 38 -7.61 6.57 21.81
CA ASN A 38 -6.82 7.61 22.47
C ASN A 38 -5.53 7.83 21.68
N ALA A 39 -4.72 8.81 22.09
CA ALA A 39 -3.36 8.94 21.58
C ALA A 39 -2.58 7.65 21.80
N VAL A 40 -1.92 7.17 20.76
CA VAL A 40 -1.12 5.94 20.79
C VAL A 40 0.24 6.16 20.16
N THR A 41 1.23 5.40 20.61
CA THR A 41 2.59 5.46 20.07
C THR A 41 2.96 4.09 19.55
N LYS A 42 3.29 4.00 18.26
CA LYS A 42 3.73 2.77 17.59
C LYS A 42 2.81 1.58 17.85
N GLN A 43 1.49 1.82 17.87
CA GLN A 43 0.51 0.76 18.01
C GLN A 43 0.52 -0.10 16.74
N ALA A 44 0.73 -1.40 16.90
CA ALA A 44 0.60 -2.35 15.81
C ALA A 44 -0.86 -2.41 15.32
N VAL A 45 -1.04 -2.31 14.01
CA VAL A 45 -2.34 -2.35 13.33
C VAL A 45 -2.23 -3.23 12.09
N ASP A 46 -3.35 -3.76 11.61
CA ASP A 46 -3.41 -4.58 10.40
C ASP A 46 -4.04 -3.78 9.26
N LEU A 47 -3.20 -3.09 8.48
CA LEU A 47 -3.64 -2.27 7.35
C LEU A 47 -3.23 -2.84 5.98
N LEU A 48 -2.47 -3.94 5.95
CA LEU A 48 -1.93 -4.57 4.74
C LEU A 48 -2.35 -6.06 4.56
N SER A 49 -3.44 -6.47 5.19
CA SER A 49 -3.86 -7.89 5.16
C SER A 49 -4.30 -8.41 3.79
N ALA A 50 -4.72 -7.55 2.85
CA ALA A 50 -5.24 -8.04 1.56
C ALA A 50 -4.13 -8.56 0.67
N SER A 51 -3.08 -7.78 0.47
CA SER A 51 -1.90 -8.16 -0.31
C SER A 51 -1.21 -9.38 0.26
N MET A 52 -1.22 -9.51 1.60
CA MET A 52 -0.75 -10.69 2.32
C MET A 52 -1.58 -11.93 1.96
N SER A 53 -2.92 -11.84 2.01
CA SER A 53 -3.78 -12.97 1.67
C SER A 53 -3.78 -13.35 0.19
N ALA A 54 -3.57 -12.39 -0.72
CA ALA A 54 -3.67 -12.58 -2.16
C ALA A 54 -2.37 -13.05 -2.83
N GLY A 55 -1.25 -13.10 -2.10
CA GLY A 55 0.04 -13.56 -2.62
C GLY A 55 0.56 -12.73 -3.81
N GLY A 56 0.69 -11.42 -3.63
CA GLY A 56 1.12 -10.49 -4.67
C GLY A 56 2.10 -9.42 -4.18
N ALA A 57 1.84 -8.14 -4.48
CA ALA A 57 2.74 -7.06 -4.10
C ALA A 57 1.98 -5.77 -3.75
N VAL A 58 2.39 -5.09 -2.67
CA VAL A 58 1.80 -3.83 -2.23
C VAL A 58 2.31 -2.69 -3.10
N ARG A 59 1.40 -1.95 -3.72
CA ARG A 59 1.70 -0.73 -4.46
C ARG A 59 1.60 0.51 -3.58
N GLY A 60 0.70 0.50 -2.61
CA GLY A 60 0.57 1.62 -1.69
C GLY A 60 -0.52 1.44 -0.66
N LEU A 61 -0.54 2.36 0.28
CA LEU A 61 -1.55 2.46 1.33
C LEU A 61 -1.87 3.95 1.52
N HIS A 62 -3.14 4.29 1.37
CA HIS A 62 -3.65 5.64 1.60
C HIS A 62 -4.53 5.66 2.84
N LEU A 63 -4.15 6.42 3.86
CA LEU A 63 -4.79 6.50 5.16
C LEU A 63 -5.46 7.85 5.31
N PHE A 64 -6.78 7.87 5.38
CA PHE A 64 -7.55 9.06 5.72
C PHE A 64 -7.65 9.17 7.24
N HIS A 65 -7.15 10.26 7.82
CA HIS A 65 -7.00 10.45 9.25
C HIS A 65 -7.19 11.91 9.68
N ALA A 66 -7.41 12.13 10.98
CA ALA A 66 -7.43 13.46 11.58
C ALA A 66 -6.28 13.70 12.56
N ALA A 67 -5.68 12.63 13.10
CA ALA A 67 -4.75 12.70 14.22
C ALA A 67 -3.52 11.77 14.09
N LEU A 68 -3.37 11.03 12.98
CA LEU A 68 -2.13 10.29 12.68
C LEU A 68 -0.94 11.25 12.64
N THR A 69 0.14 10.86 13.30
CA THR A 69 1.39 11.64 13.35
C THR A 69 2.54 10.91 12.68
N GLU A 70 2.58 9.57 12.75
CA GLU A 70 3.65 8.75 12.20
C GLU A 70 3.11 7.42 11.70
N PHE A 71 3.76 6.88 10.66
CA PHE A 71 3.48 5.56 10.13
C PHE A 71 4.76 4.74 9.99
N THR A 72 4.67 3.44 10.21
CA THR A 72 5.80 2.51 10.11
C THR A 72 5.37 1.22 9.44
N VAL A 73 6.25 0.71 8.57
CA VAL A 73 6.11 -0.59 7.92
C VAL A 73 7.36 -1.43 8.17
N LYS A 74 7.15 -2.66 8.65
CA LYS A 74 8.20 -3.65 8.85
C LYS A 74 7.95 -4.88 8.01
N LYS A 75 9.01 -5.41 7.40
CA LYS A 75 9.02 -6.67 6.66
C LYS A 75 9.94 -7.65 7.38
N ASN A 76 9.37 -8.74 7.89
CA ASN A 76 10.04 -9.74 8.73
C ASN A 76 10.75 -9.11 9.95
N GLY A 77 10.14 -8.09 10.55
CA GLY A 77 10.68 -7.36 11.70
C GLY A 77 11.71 -6.27 11.35
N ILE A 78 12.15 -6.18 10.08
CA ILE A 78 13.06 -5.13 9.61
C ILE A 78 12.23 -3.94 9.14
N PRO A 79 12.48 -2.71 9.64
CA PRO A 79 11.80 -1.53 9.14
C PRO A 79 12.19 -1.26 7.68
N ILE A 80 11.19 -1.17 6.81
CA ILE A 80 11.35 -0.75 5.41
C ILE A 80 10.83 0.68 5.19
N PHE A 81 10.07 1.20 6.15
CA PHE A 81 9.59 2.56 6.22
C PHE A 81 9.44 2.88 7.71
N ASP A 82 10.35 3.67 8.26
CA ASP A 82 10.53 3.77 9.71
C ASP A 82 10.19 5.16 10.23
N GLU A 83 9.20 5.22 11.12
CA GLU A 83 8.90 6.41 11.93
C GLU A 83 8.80 7.71 11.11
N VAL A 84 8.23 7.62 9.92
CA VAL A 84 8.09 8.78 9.05
C VAL A 84 6.87 9.56 9.51
N ASP A 85 7.10 10.82 9.88
CA ASP A 85 6.03 11.73 10.24
C ASP A 85 5.23 12.17 9.01
N ASP A 86 3.98 12.54 9.23
CA ASP A 86 3.04 12.94 8.16
C ASP A 86 3.58 14.11 7.33
N THR A 87 4.21 15.10 7.97
CA THR A 87 4.74 16.29 7.29
C THR A 87 5.96 15.96 6.43
N LEU A 88 6.87 15.11 6.91
CA LEU A 88 8.00 14.61 6.14
C LEU A 88 7.54 13.76 4.97
N ASN A 89 6.54 12.91 5.17
CA ASN A 89 5.96 12.10 4.08
C ASN A 89 5.37 12.99 2.99
N ASP A 90 4.68 14.07 3.35
CA ASP A 90 4.15 15.06 2.41
C ASP A 90 5.25 15.77 1.62
N ALA A 91 6.34 16.16 2.30
CA ALA A 91 7.51 16.76 1.64
C ALA A 91 8.14 15.79 0.62
N ILE A 92 8.37 14.53 1.02
CA ILE A 92 8.90 13.49 0.13
C ILE A 92 7.98 13.27 -1.07
N GLN A 93 6.66 13.20 -0.86
CA GLN A 93 5.71 13.04 -1.96
C GLN A 93 5.76 14.21 -2.94
N ALA A 94 5.84 15.45 -2.45
CA ALA A 94 5.94 16.64 -3.28
C ALA A 94 7.22 16.65 -4.14
N ASP A 95 8.36 16.19 -3.62
CA ASP A 95 9.62 16.08 -4.37
C ASP A 95 9.52 15.15 -5.59
N TYR A 96 8.64 14.14 -5.52
CA TYR A 96 8.35 13.21 -6.62
C TYR A 96 7.15 13.66 -7.48
N GLY A 97 6.74 14.93 -7.37
CA GLY A 97 5.66 15.50 -8.16
C GLY A 97 4.27 14.95 -7.82
N ARG A 98 4.10 14.34 -6.64
CA ARG A 98 2.79 13.97 -6.12
C ARG A 98 2.14 15.18 -5.45
N SER A 99 0.83 15.12 -5.26
CA SER A 99 0.07 16.15 -4.54
C SER A 99 -0.42 15.59 -3.22
N PRO A 100 0.28 15.86 -2.10
CA PRO A 100 -0.24 15.59 -0.76
C PRO A 100 -1.63 16.21 -0.55
N GLN A 101 -2.44 15.58 0.28
CA GLN A 101 -3.77 16.09 0.64
C GLN A 101 -3.90 16.13 2.16
N ALA A 102 -4.46 17.22 2.68
CA ALA A 102 -4.70 17.37 4.11
C ALA A 102 -5.61 16.25 4.63
N GLY A 103 -5.19 15.59 5.73
CA GLY A 103 -5.91 14.46 6.32
C GLY A 103 -5.72 13.15 5.57
N MET A 104 -4.69 13.03 4.71
CA MET A 104 -4.37 11.79 4.01
C MET A 104 -2.86 11.50 4.03
N PHE A 105 -2.47 10.49 4.79
CA PHE A 105 -1.13 9.92 4.74
C PHE A 105 -1.04 8.87 3.63
N SER A 106 -0.09 8.99 2.72
CA SER A 106 0.10 8.01 1.64
C SER A 106 1.49 7.38 1.71
N TRP A 107 1.52 6.08 1.99
CA TRP A 107 2.73 5.27 1.85
C TRP A 107 2.76 4.66 0.44
N LEU A 108 3.76 5.05 -0.35
CA LEU A 108 3.93 4.62 -1.75
C LEU A 108 5.32 4.03 -1.97
N PRO A 109 5.47 2.68 -1.90
CA PRO A 109 6.72 2.01 -2.30
C PRO A 109 7.15 2.30 -3.73
N ILE A 110 6.19 2.59 -4.62
CA ILE A 110 6.40 2.86 -6.06
C ILE A 110 6.33 4.36 -6.36
N LEU A 111 7.00 5.18 -5.54
CA LEU A 111 6.82 6.63 -5.54
C LEU A 111 7.13 7.27 -6.91
N ASP A 112 8.12 6.76 -7.62
CA ASP A 112 8.54 7.16 -8.97
C ASP A 112 7.69 6.54 -10.11
N GLY A 113 6.77 5.63 -9.77
CA GLY A 113 5.93 4.89 -10.72
C GLY A 113 6.53 3.57 -11.22
N ASN A 114 7.73 3.19 -10.77
CA ASN A 114 8.35 1.91 -11.09
C ASN A 114 7.62 0.75 -10.39
N GLN A 115 7.00 -0.13 -11.18
CA GLN A 115 6.25 -1.25 -10.63
C GLN A 115 7.13 -2.29 -9.93
N GLY A 116 8.43 -2.34 -10.23
CA GLY A 116 9.37 -3.27 -9.62
C GLY A 116 9.65 -2.99 -8.14
N GLU A 117 9.34 -1.79 -7.66
CA GLU A 117 9.54 -1.39 -6.25
C GLU A 117 8.36 -1.75 -5.35
N ALA A 118 7.30 -2.34 -5.91
CA ALA A 118 6.17 -2.81 -5.13
C ALA A 118 6.63 -3.85 -4.08
N VAL A 119 6.12 -3.75 -2.85
CA VAL A 119 6.55 -4.61 -1.76
C VAL A 119 5.93 -5.99 -1.94
N VAL A 120 6.72 -6.94 -2.44
CA VAL A 120 6.28 -8.33 -2.61
C VAL A 120 5.91 -8.95 -1.26
N THR A 121 4.74 -9.57 -1.20
CA THR A 121 4.18 -10.19 0.02
C THR A 121 4.43 -11.68 0.11
N ALA A 122 4.77 -12.35 -0.99
CA ALA A 122 5.15 -13.76 -1.02
C ALA A 122 6.65 -13.96 -1.29
N ARG A 123 7.26 -14.96 -0.64
CA ARG A 123 8.61 -15.45 -0.93
C ARG A 123 8.59 -16.31 -2.21
N ALA A 124 9.78 -16.60 -2.72
CA ALA A 124 9.96 -17.49 -3.88
C ALA A 124 9.42 -18.91 -3.65
N ASP A 125 9.39 -19.37 -2.39
CA ASP A 125 8.84 -20.67 -1.99
C ASP A 125 7.30 -20.67 -1.81
N GLY A 126 6.64 -19.53 -2.04
CA GLY A 126 5.20 -19.35 -1.89
C GLY A 126 4.73 -19.04 -0.47
N THR A 127 5.62 -19.02 0.52
CA THR A 127 5.28 -18.60 1.89
C THR A 127 5.15 -17.07 1.99
N LEU A 128 4.28 -16.58 2.85
CA LEU A 128 4.09 -15.13 3.02
C LEU A 128 5.20 -14.50 3.86
N HIS A 129 5.70 -13.35 3.44
CA HIS A 129 6.47 -12.47 4.30
C HIS A 129 5.62 -12.02 5.48
N ASN A 130 6.24 -11.68 6.61
CA ASN A 130 5.53 -11.03 7.71
C ASN A 130 5.58 -9.51 7.49
N LEU A 131 4.50 -8.91 6.97
CA LEU A 131 4.37 -7.45 6.89
C LEU A 131 3.57 -6.94 8.10
N GLN A 132 4.13 -5.96 8.78
CA GLN A 132 3.56 -5.36 9.97
C GLN A 132 3.48 -3.86 9.80
N THR A 133 2.35 -3.28 10.19
CA THR A 133 2.15 -1.84 10.20
C THR A 133 1.99 -1.34 11.62
N ALA A 134 2.50 -0.14 11.89
CA ALA A 134 2.28 0.54 13.16
C ALA A 134 1.95 2.01 12.92
N ILE A 135 1.13 2.57 13.80
CA ILE A 135 0.70 3.97 13.76
C ILE A 135 1.02 4.66 15.09
N SER A 136 1.32 5.95 15.02
CA SER A 136 1.26 6.86 16.15
C SER A 136 0.17 7.90 15.89
N THR A 137 -0.66 8.20 16.90
CA THR A 137 -1.69 9.24 16.81
C THR A 137 -1.60 10.19 18.00
N SER A 138 -1.95 11.45 17.77
CA SER A 138 -1.99 12.51 18.79
C SER A 138 -3.28 12.51 19.62
N GLY A 139 -4.26 11.67 19.27
CA GLY A 139 -5.56 11.58 19.92
C GLY A 139 -6.37 10.39 19.40
N ALA A 140 -7.66 10.36 19.76
CA ALA A 140 -8.59 9.41 19.19
C ALA A 140 -8.76 9.68 17.68
N ASP A 141 -8.86 8.62 16.88
CA ASP A 141 -9.01 8.74 15.42
C ASP A 141 -9.78 7.55 14.85
N THR A 142 -10.35 7.74 13.65
CA THR A 142 -10.86 6.68 12.79
C THR A 142 -10.09 6.75 11.48
N ILE A 143 -9.12 5.85 11.34
CA ILE A 143 -8.23 5.84 10.19
C ILE A 143 -8.78 4.86 9.17
N THR A 144 -9.30 5.39 8.06
CA THR A 144 -9.74 4.56 6.93
C THR A 144 -8.60 4.40 5.94
N GLY A 145 -8.15 3.16 5.75
CA GLY A 145 -7.09 2.81 4.82
C GLY A 145 -7.62 2.26 3.50
N TYR A 146 -6.95 2.61 2.40
CA TYR A 146 -7.12 1.97 1.10
C TYR A 146 -5.79 1.37 0.66
N GLU A 147 -5.72 0.04 0.72
CA GLU A 147 -4.59 -0.74 0.28
C GLU A 147 -4.69 -0.95 -1.23
N ASP A 148 -3.72 -0.45 -2.00
CA ASP A 148 -3.55 -0.69 -3.42
C ASP A 148 -2.49 -1.78 -3.62
N PHE A 149 -2.85 -2.86 -4.30
CA PHE A 149 -1.99 -4.02 -4.44
C PHE A 149 -2.20 -4.74 -5.77
N PHE A 150 -1.17 -5.46 -6.19
CA PHE A 150 -1.29 -6.47 -7.21
C PHE A 150 -1.77 -7.77 -6.58
N ALA A 151 -2.90 -8.29 -7.04
CA ALA A 151 -3.44 -9.57 -6.65
C ALA A 151 -3.05 -10.62 -7.71
N LYS A 152 -2.60 -11.79 -7.25
CA LYS A 152 -2.45 -12.94 -8.15
C LYS A 152 -3.83 -13.49 -8.46
N VAL A 153 -4.21 -13.51 -9.74
CA VAL A 153 -5.43 -14.19 -10.17
C VAL A 153 -5.11 -15.69 -10.22
N PRO A 154 -5.88 -16.55 -9.51
CA PRO A 154 -5.74 -18.00 -9.68
C PRO A 154 -5.92 -18.35 -11.15
N ALA A 155 -5.10 -19.25 -11.69
CA ALA A 155 -5.35 -19.80 -13.02
C ALA A 155 -6.76 -20.42 -13.01
N LEU A 156 -7.62 -19.98 -13.94
CA LEU A 156 -8.93 -20.59 -14.17
C LEU A 156 -8.77 -21.99 -14.76
#